data_AF-A0A0J7JWW8-F1
#
_entry.id   AF-A0A0J7JWW8-F1
#
_cell.length_a   1.000
_cell.length_b   1.000
_cell.length_c   1.000
_cell.angle_alpha   90.00
_cell.angle_beta   90.00
_cell.angle_gamma   90.00
#
_symmetry.space_group_name_H-M   'P 1'
#
loop_
_entity.id
_entity.type
_entity.pdbx_description
1 polymer ?
#
loop_
_entity_poly.entity_id
_entity_poly.type
_entity_poly.pdbx_seq_one_letter_code
_entity_poly.pdbx_strand_id
1 'polypeptide(L)'
;MTCDIIIAVKGQPIHVHKAFLKIRCQHFKNKLQHDHIQSVPVYTVSDTFSYIVYKAFLKYLYTGTVDLPSENALELMELAHTYCETNLKRECGRIIEQAITASNVAFFYSKAIECNAKVSIIVRG
;
A
#
# COMPACT_ATOMS: atom_id res chain seq x y z
N MET A 1 21.69 4.96 -7.79
CA MET A 1 20.84 3.95 -8.44
C MET A 1 19.79 4.68 -9.25
N THR A 2 19.62 4.31 -10.52
CA THR A 2 18.61 4.86 -11.43
C THR A 2 17.31 4.06 -11.29
N CYS A 3 16.16 4.72 -11.15
CA CYS A 3 14.86 4.05 -11.20
C CYS A 3 14.53 3.59 -12.63
N ASP A 4 13.83 2.48 -12.77
CA ASP A 4 13.37 1.94 -14.05
C ASP A 4 11.83 1.93 -14.16
N ILE A 5 11.11 2.41 -13.13
CA ILE A 5 9.67 2.66 -13.13
C ILE A 5 9.28 3.78 -12.15
N ILE A 6 8.24 4.54 -12.50
CA ILE A 6 7.61 5.53 -11.62
C ILE A 6 6.21 5.03 -11.27
N ILE A 7 5.89 4.98 -9.98
CA ILE A 7 4.53 4.76 -9.52
C ILE A 7 3.90 6.12 -9.22
N ALA A 8 2.83 6.48 -9.92
CA ALA A 8 2.10 7.73 -9.71
C ALA A 8 0.89 7.49 -8.81
N VAL A 9 0.87 8.11 -7.63
CA VAL A 9 -0.20 8.00 -6.63
C VAL A 9 -0.82 9.38 -6.46
N LYS A 10 -2.10 9.56 -6.82
CA LYS A 10 -2.76 10.87 -6.83
C LYS A 10 -1.95 11.95 -7.57
N GLY A 11 -1.38 11.56 -8.71
CA GLY A 11 -0.51 12.41 -9.54
C GLY A 11 0.90 12.66 -8.99
N GLN A 12 1.23 12.19 -7.78
CA GLN A 12 2.57 12.36 -7.19
C GLN A 12 3.47 11.17 -7.55
N PRO A 13 4.69 11.40 -8.07
CA PRO A 13 5.58 10.32 -8.50
C PRO A 13 6.35 9.69 -7.34
N ILE A 14 6.55 8.37 -7.41
CA ILE A 14 7.45 7.60 -6.57
C ILE A 14 8.38 6.79 -7.47
N HIS A 15 9.67 7.11 -7.45
CA HIS A 15 10.71 6.44 -8.24
C HIS A 15 11.13 5.13 -7.57
N VAL A 16 10.97 4.01 -8.27
CA VAL A 16 11.28 2.67 -7.75
C VAL A 16 11.89 1.76 -8.83
N HIS A 17 12.19 0.52 -8.45
CA HIS A 17 12.80 -0.50 -9.29
C HIS A 17 11.84 -1.66 -9.55
N LYS A 18 11.59 -2.00 -10.82
CA LYS A 18 10.72 -3.12 -11.25
C LYS A 18 11.15 -4.43 -10.61
N ALA A 19 12.46 -4.69 -10.52
CA ALA A 19 13.02 -5.92 -9.97
C ALA A 19 12.53 -6.20 -8.54
N PHE A 20 12.62 -5.21 -7.64
CA PHE A 20 12.15 -5.36 -6.25
C PHE A 20 10.63 -5.56 -6.19
N LEU A 21 9.86 -4.81 -6.99
CA LEU A 21 8.40 -4.99 -7.02
C LEU A 21 8.00 -6.40 -7.48
N LYS A 22 8.62 -6.90 -8.55
CA LYS A 22 8.35 -8.24 -9.10
C LYS A 22 8.73 -9.36 -8.13
N ILE A 23 9.84 -9.22 -7.40
CA ILE A 23 10.31 -10.23 -6.44
C ILE A 23 9.43 -10.24 -5.19
N ARG A 24 8.97 -9.07 -4.75
CA ARG A 24 8.40 -8.90 -3.41
C ARG A 24 6.88 -8.78 -3.39
N CYS A 25 6.23 -8.57 -4.54
CA CYS A 25 4.79 -8.42 -4.62
C CYS A 25 4.20 -9.10 -5.87
N GLN A 26 3.29 -10.06 -5.66
CA GLN A 26 2.70 -10.83 -6.77
C GLN A 26 1.83 -9.96 -7.68
N HIS A 27 1.13 -8.95 -7.13
CA HIS A 27 0.36 -8.00 -7.92
C HIS A 27 1.25 -7.31 -8.98
N PHE A 28 2.38 -6.77 -8.56
CA PHE A 28 3.33 -6.13 -9.48
C PHE A 28 4.05 -7.13 -10.37
N LYS A 29 4.35 -8.35 -9.89
CA LYS A 29 4.90 -9.42 -10.72
C LYS A 29 4.03 -9.69 -11.95
N ASN A 30 2.72 -9.86 -11.73
CA ASN A 30 1.74 -10.08 -12.79
C ASN A 30 1.60 -8.83 -13.68
N LYS A 31 1.47 -7.65 -13.07
CA LYS A 31 1.25 -6.40 -13.80
C LYS A 31 2.42 -6.03 -14.71
N LEU A 32 3.65 -6.33 -14.30
CA LEU A 32 4.87 -5.98 -15.00
C LEU A 32 5.46 -7.15 -15.81
N GLN A 33 4.76 -8.28 -15.93
CA GLN A 33 5.32 -9.51 -16.51
C GLN A 33 5.85 -9.30 -17.94
N HIS A 34 5.13 -8.55 -18.77
CA HIS A 34 5.43 -8.30 -20.18
C HIS A 34 5.94 -6.89 -20.47
N ASP A 35 6.38 -6.16 -19.43
CA ASP A 35 6.76 -4.77 -19.58
C ASP A 35 8.20 -4.65 -20.12
N HIS A 36 8.32 -4.59 -21.46
CA HIS A 36 9.59 -4.55 -22.22
C HIS A 36 9.98 -3.13 -22.69
N ILE A 37 9.36 -2.08 -22.13
CA ILE A 37 9.54 -0.70 -22.58
C ILE A 37 10.97 -0.19 -22.30
N GLN A 38 11.58 0.46 -23.30
CA GLN A 38 12.94 1.03 -23.24
C GLN A 38 13.03 2.33 -22.42
N SER A 39 11.92 3.06 -22.24
CA SER A 39 11.82 4.23 -21.36
C SER A 39 11.32 3.85 -19.96
N VAL A 40 11.56 4.72 -18.98
CA VAL A 40 11.01 4.58 -17.62
C VAL A 40 9.48 4.76 -17.69
N PRO A 41 8.66 3.72 -17.52
CA PRO A 41 7.22 3.85 -17.60
C PRO A 41 6.67 4.50 -16.32
N VAL A 42 5.56 5.23 -16.47
CA VAL A 42 4.78 5.75 -15.36
C VAL A 42 3.55 4.88 -15.18
N TYR A 43 3.42 4.26 -14.01
CA TYR A 43 2.27 3.45 -13.64
C TYR A 43 1.40 4.20 -12.63
N THR A 44 0.25 4.67 -13.09
CA THR A 44 -0.74 5.32 -12.22
C THR A 44 -1.55 4.26 -11.48
N VAL A 45 -1.57 4.37 -10.15
CA VAL A 45 -2.35 3.47 -9.29
C VAL A 45 -3.71 4.10 -8.97
N SER A 46 -4.64 3.30 -8.47
CA SER A 46 -5.93 3.80 -8.00
C SER A 46 -5.75 4.86 -6.90
N ASP A 47 -6.57 5.91 -6.94
CA ASP A 47 -6.58 6.98 -5.94
C ASP A 47 -7.22 6.57 -4.60
N THR A 48 -7.52 5.28 -4.43
CA THR A 48 -8.08 4.69 -3.20
C THR A 48 -7.23 4.97 -1.96
N PHE A 49 -5.90 4.94 -2.13
CA PHE A 49 -4.95 5.04 -1.02
C PHE A 49 -4.19 6.36 -1.02
N SER A 50 -3.87 6.86 0.17
CA SER A 50 -3.04 8.05 0.33
C SER A 50 -1.60 7.83 -0.15
N TYR A 51 -0.96 8.90 -0.61
CA TYR A 51 0.45 8.86 -1.05
C TYR A 51 1.38 8.31 0.05
N ILE A 52 1.17 8.74 1.30
CA ILE A 52 2.01 8.31 2.43
C ILE A 52 1.90 6.80 2.68
N VAL A 53 0.70 6.23 2.57
CA VAL A 53 0.46 4.79 2.76
C VAL A 53 1.06 3.99 1.61
N TYR A 54 0.84 4.44 0.37
CA TYR A 54 1.39 3.75 -0.79
C TYR A 54 2.93 3.80 -0.80
N LYS A 55 3.52 4.92 -0.39
CA LYS A 55 4.97 5.07 -0.23
C LYS A 55 5.50 4.15 0.88
N ALA A 56 4.82 4.05 2.02
CA ALA A 56 5.21 3.13 3.09
C ALA A 56 5.11 1.66 2.63
N PHE A 57 4.06 1.30 1.89
CA PHE A 57 3.93 -0.02 1.26
C PHE A 57 5.12 -0.34 0.34
N LEU A 58 5.46 0.58 -0.57
CA LEU A 58 6.60 0.41 -1.46
C LEU A 58 7.90 0.27 -0.65
N LYS A 59 8.12 1.10 0.38
CA LYS A 59 9.29 0.98 1.26
C LYS A 59 9.36 -0.38 1.96
N TYR A 60 8.24 -0.88 2.48
CA TYR A 60 8.14 -2.21 3.08
C TYR A 60 8.58 -3.32 2.12
N LEU A 61 8.28 -3.22 0.82
CA LEU A 61 8.77 -4.23 -0.14
C LEU A 61 10.30 -4.29 -0.19
N TYR A 62 11.00 -3.17 0.04
CA TYR A 62 12.46 -3.10 0.06
C TYR A 62 13.04 -3.52 1.41
N THR A 63 12.43 -3.10 2.51
CA THR A 63 13.05 -3.19 3.85
C THR A 63 12.47 -4.30 4.71
N GLY A 64 11.26 -4.78 4.39
CA GLY A 64 10.49 -5.67 5.26
C GLY A 64 9.96 -5.01 6.53
N THR A 65 10.07 -3.68 6.67
CA THR A 65 9.69 -2.93 7.86
C THR A 65 8.60 -1.92 7.56
N VAL A 66 7.67 -1.75 8.51
CA VAL A 66 6.64 -0.72 8.45
C VAL A 66 7.19 0.54 9.10
N ASP A 67 7.29 1.61 8.32
CA ASP A 67 7.68 2.95 8.77
C ASP A 67 6.54 3.91 8.48
N LEU A 68 5.53 3.90 9.35
CA LEU A 68 4.29 4.63 9.19
C LEU A 68 3.61 4.83 10.57
N PRO A 69 3.02 6.01 10.86
CA PRO A 69 2.25 6.22 12.08
C PRO A 69 1.06 5.24 12.21
N SER A 70 0.72 4.88 13.45
CA SER A 70 -0.35 3.91 13.74
C SER A 70 -1.71 4.35 13.20
N GLU A 71 -1.95 5.65 13.10
CA GLU A 71 -3.18 6.25 12.58
C GLU A 71 -3.42 5.90 11.11
N ASN A 72 -2.35 5.62 10.36
CA ASN A 72 -2.40 5.21 8.96
C ASN A 72 -2.31 3.69 8.77
N ALA A 73 -2.10 2.92 9.85
CA ALA A 73 -1.93 1.46 9.76
C ALA A 73 -3.19 0.75 9.24
N LEU A 74 -4.39 1.28 9.49
CA LEU A 74 -5.63 0.73 8.94
C LEU A 74 -5.65 0.81 7.40
N GLU A 75 -5.34 1.97 6.84
CA GLU A 75 -5.30 2.16 5.38
C GLU A 75 -4.18 1.32 4.74
N LEU A 76 -3.03 1.16 5.42
CA LEU A 76 -1.96 0.26 4.97
C LEU A 76 -2.40 -1.22 5.04
N MET A 77 -3.16 -1.61 6.06
CA MET A 77 -3.72 -2.95 6.20
C MET A 77 -4.68 -3.28 5.05
N GLU A 78 -5.48 -2.31 4.60
CA GLU A 78 -6.35 -2.45 3.44
C GLU A 78 -5.57 -2.60 2.13
N LEU A 79 -4.53 -1.79 1.93
CA LEU A 79 -3.65 -1.91 0.77
C LEU A 79 -2.96 -3.28 0.73
N ALA A 80 -2.46 -3.73 1.89
CA ALA A 80 -1.88 -5.07 2.05
C ALA A 80 -2.90 -6.17 1.75
N HIS A 81 -4.16 -6.00 2.18
CA HIS A 81 -5.23 -6.93 1.84
C HIS A 81 -5.51 -6.95 0.33
N THR A 82 -5.60 -5.78 -0.30
CA THR A 82 -5.88 -5.60 -1.74
C THR A 82 -4.83 -6.28 -2.61
N TYR A 83 -3.55 -6.23 -2.20
CA TYR A 83 -2.44 -6.86 -2.92
C TYR A 83 -2.04 -8.22 -2.36
N CYS A 84 -2.85 -8.81 -1.48
CA CYS A 84 -2.65 -10.13 -0.87
C CYS A 84 -1.33 -10.28 -0.09
N GLU A 85 -0.79 -9.19 0.45
CA GLU A 85 0.43 -9.17 1.28
C GLU A 85 0.10 -9.53 2.74
N THR A 86 -0.10 -10.82 3.00
CA THR A 86 -0.60 -11.35 4.29
C THR A 86 0.28 -11.02 5.49
N ASN A 87 1.61 -11.04 5.32
CA ASN A 87 2.55 -10.70 6.40
C ASN A 87 2.44 -9.21 6.79
N LEU A 88 2.34 -8.32 5.80
CA LEU A 88 2.16 -6.89 6.05
C LEU A 88 0.80 -6.63 6.72
N LYS A 89 -0.27 -7.28 6.24
CA LYS A 89 -1.60 -7.18 6.85
C LYS A 89 -1.57 -7.55 8.33
N ARG A 90 -0.89 -8.65 8.68
CA ARG A 90 -0.74 -9.11 10.07
C ARG A 90 0.05 -8.10 10.91
N GLU A 91 1.13 -7.55 10.36
CA GLU A 91 1.95 -6.55 11.05
C GLU A 91 1.17 -5.27 11.32
N CYS A 92 0.39 -4.78 10.35
CA CYS A 92 -0.52 -3.65 10.56
C CYS A 92 -1.54 -3.94 11.67
N GLY A 93 -2.09 -5.16 11.73
CA GLY A 93 -2.98 -5.59 12.81
C GLY A 93 -2.34 -5.46 14.19
N ARG A 94 -1.09 -5.94 14.34
CA ARG A 94 -0.32 -5.81 15.59
C ARG A 94 -0.07 -4.36 15.98
N ILE A 95 0.30 -3.51 15.01
CA ILE A 95 0.52 -2.07 15.23
C ILE A 95 -0.76 -1.41 15.76
N ILE A 96 -1.91 -1.72 15.16
CA ILE A 96 -3.21 -1.18 15.58
C ILE A 96 -3.56 -1.67 16.99
N GLU A 97 -3.47 -2.97 17.24
CA GLU A 97 -3.75 -3.57 18.55
C GLU A 97 -2.92 -2.94 19.68
N GLN A 98 -1.63 -2.66 19.41
CA GLN A 98 -0.72 -2.05 20.39
C GLN A 98 -0.95 -0.54 20.56
N ALA A 99 -1.48 0.14 19.54
CA ALA A 99 -1.71 1.58 19.57
C ALA A 99 -3.07 1.97 20.17
N ILE A 100 -4.05 1.05 20.20
CA ILE A 100 -5.38 1.34 20.72
C ILE A 100 -5.34 1.58 22.23
N THR A 101 -5.96 2.68 22.63
CA THR A 101 -6.20 3.09 24.01
C THR A 101 -7.65 3.56 24.15
N ALA A 102 -8.11 3.75 25.39
CA ALA A 102 -9.46 4.25 25.65
C ALA A 102 -9.72 5.64 25.01
N SER A 103 -8.69 6.47 24.86
CA SER A 103 -8.84 7.83 24.29
C SER A 103 -8.87 7.87 22.77
N ASN A 104 -8.32 6.85 22.07
CA ASN A 104 -8.24 6.82 20.61
C ASN A 104 -9.08 5.71 19.94
N VAL A 105 -9.74 4.84 20.71
CA VAL A 105 -10.54 3.73 20.18
C VAL A 105 -11.65 4.21 19.22
N ALA A 106 -12.30 5.35 19.52
CA ALA A 106 -13.33 5.92 18.66
C ALA A 106 -12.78 6.36 17.30
N PHE A 107 -11.53 6.85 17.27
CA PHE A 107 -10.84 7.21 16.02
C PHE A 107 -10.59 5.97 15.17
N PHE A 108 -10.00 4.91 15.74
CA PHE A 108 -9.74 3.66 15.01
C PHE A 108 -11.03 2.99 14.53
N TYR A 109 -12.08 3.00 15.35
CA TYR A 109 -13.38 2.46 14.96
C TYR A 109 -13.99 3.20 13.76
N SER A 110 -13.98 4.55 13.80
CA SER A 110 -14.48 5.38 12.70
C SER A 110 -13.68 5.14 11.41
N LYS A 111 -12.36 5.04 11.53
CA LYS A 111 -11.48 4.72 10.40
C LYS A 111 -11.76 3.34 9.81
N ALA A 112 -12.00 2.33 10.63
CA ALA A 112 -12.32 0.98 10.16
C ALA A 112 -13.64 0.94 9.37
N ILE A 113 -14.64 1.75 9.77
CA ILE A 113 -15.89 1.89 9.01
C ILE A 113 -15.66 2.55 7.65
N GLU A 114 -14.93 3.66 7.60
CA GLU A 114 -14.59 4.36 6.35
C GLU A 114 -13.87 3.42 5.37
N CYS A 115 -12.91 2.66 5.89
CA CYS A 115 -12.16 1.61 5.20
C CYS A 115 -13.11 0.56 4.59
N ASN A 116 -13.95 -0.08 5.41
CA ASN A 116 -14.87 -1.11 4.95
C ASN A 116 -15.91 -0.60 3.93
N ALA A 117 -16.33 0.66 4.06
CA ALA A 117 -17.20 1.32 3.10
C ALA A 117 -16.54 1.47 1.72
N LYS A 118 -15.24 1.80 1.65
CA LYS A 118 -14.48 1.86 0.39
C LYS A 118 -14.45 0.50 -0.31
N VAL A 119 -14.28 -0.59 0.45
CA VAL A 119 -14.27 -1.96 -0.10
C VAL A 119 -15.62 -2.31 -0.74
N SER A 120 -16.73 -1.98 -0.07
CA SER A 120 -18.08 -2.30 -0.55
C SER A 120 -18.47 -1.55 -1.84
N ILE A 121 -17.86 -0.40 -2.11
CA ILE A 121 -18.07 0.36 -3.35
C ILE A 121 -17.30 -0.28 -4.52
N ILE A 122 -16.15 -0.92 -4.27
CA ILE A 122 -15.31 -1.52 -5.32
C ILE A 122 -15.88 -2.85 -5.84
N VAL A 123 -16.61 -3.62 -5.03
CA VAL A 123 -17.28 -4.88 -5.46
C VAL A 123 -18.63 -4.67 -6.17
N ARG A 124 -19.08 -3.42 -6.35
CA ARG A 124 -20.35 -3.08 -7.02
C ARG A 124 -20.17 -2.38 -8.39
N GLY A 125 -18.95 -2.36 -8.94
CA GLY A 125 -18.64 -1.81 -10.26
C GLY A 125 -18.37 -2.88 -11.30
#